data_AF-A0A946BMV2-F1
#
_entry.id   AF-A0A946BMV2-F1
#
_cell.length_a   1.000
_cell.length_b   1.000
_cell.length_c   1.000
_cell.angle_alpha   90.00
_cell.angle_beta   90.00
_cell.angle_gamma   90.00
#
_symmetry.space_group_name_H-M   'P 1'
#
loop_
_entity.id
_entity.type
_entity.pdbx_description
1 polymer ?
#
loop_
_entity_poly.entity_id
_entity_poly.type
_entity_poly.pdbx_seq_one_letter_code
_entity_poly.pdbx_strand_id
1 'polypeptide(L)'
;MSYETAKAAFADWGVDTEAALARVRTIPISMHCWQGDDVVGFEERTGSSGGGIQATGDYPGRARTPDELRADLDFSYSMIPGKHRLNLHAMYLDTDAKPDRDEIEFQHFSPWVDWAKDQSIGLDFNPTFFAHAKADDNLTLSHPDQGIRDFWIEHGKRSREIASQMGVALGSTCVNNIWVPDGYKDTPVDRMSARARLEVALDAMLAPKQDKKKMLDALECKLFGIGVEACTVGSHEFYMGYAIRKKTLLCLDMGHFHPTENIADKLSAVALSLDEILLHVSRPMRWDSDHVILLNDEIQQMAQELVNADLLERTRIGLDFFDATISRTAAWVIGTRNMQKALLRALLMPINLLKSAEEELNFTKRLVVTEEFKDMPFGAVWEEFSNRENVPNGQTLIKELERYQTSVSGRSRE
;
A
#
# COMPACT_ATOMS: atom_id res chain seq x y z
N MET A 1 0.75 -28.75 -17.31
CA MET A 1 1.15 -29.61 -16.18
C MET A 1 0.02 -29.55 -15.15
N SER A 2 -0.37 -30.67 -14.53
CA SER A 2 -1.42 -30.66 -13.50
C SER A 2 -0.87 -30.24 -12.14
N TYR A 3 -1.75 -29.86 -11.20
CA TYR A 3 -1.38 -29.57 -9.81
C TYR A 3 -0.66 -30.75 -9.15
N GLU A 4 -1.16 -31.99 -9.30
CA GLU A 4 -0.54 -33.17 -8.69
C GLU A 4 0.90 -33.40 -9.14
N THR A 5 1.20 -33.18 -10.42
CA THR A 5 2.58 -33.28 -10.92
C THR A 5 3.46 -32.15 -10.37
N ALA A 6 2.94 -30.93 -10.29
CA ALA A 6 3.67 -29.81 -9.70
C ALA A 6 3.93 -30.03 -8.20
N LYS A 7 2.94 -30.53 -7.47
CA LYS A 7 3.04 -30.90 -6.04
C LYS A 7 4.12 -31.94 -5.80
N ALA A 8 4.18 -33.00 -6.62
CA ALA A 8 5.24 -33.99 -6.55
C ALA A 8 6.63 -33.36 -6.80
N ALA A 9 6.74 -32.50 -7.82
CA ALA A 9 8.01 -31.82 -8.13
C ALA A 9 8.50 -30.94 -6.97
N PHE A 10 7.62 -30.17 -6.31
CA PHE A 10 7.99 -29.40 -5.12
C PHE A 10 8.34 -30.31 -3.92
N ALA A 11 7.64 -31.42 -3.75
CA ALA A 11 7.88 -32.38 -2.67
C ALA A 11 9.28 -33.04 -2.77
N ASP A 12 9.82 -33.25 -3.97
CA ASP A 12 11.20 -33.74 -4.18
C ASP A 12 12.26 -32.80 -3.58
N TRP A 13 11.92 -31.52 -3.39
CA TRP A 13 12.75 -30.50 -2.73
C TRP A 13 12.38 -30.26 -1.26
N GLY A 14 11.47 -31.06 -0.70
CA GLY A 14 10.96 -30.89 0.66
C GLY A 14 10.03 -29.67 0.83
N VAL A 15 9.40 -29.20 -0.24
CA VAL A 15 8.45 -28.07 -0.22
C VAL A 15 7.02 -28.59 -0.24
N ASP A 16 6.20 -28.17 0.74
CA ASP A 16 4.78 -28.51 0.83
C ASP A 16 3.91 -27.43 0.18
N THR A 17 3.34 -27.75 -0.98
CA THR A 17 2.46 -26.81 -1.70
C THR A 17 1.11 -26.60 -1.02
N GLU A 18 0.60 -27.57 -0.25
CA GLU A 18 -0.67 -27.41 0.48
C GLU A 18 -0.51 -26.41 1.63
N ALA A 19 0.61 -26.49 2.36
CA ALA A 19 0.96 -25.52 3.38
C ALA A 19 1.12 -24.11 2.81
N ALA A 20 1.79 -23.97 1.65
CA ALA A 20 1.96 -22.69 0.97
C ALA A 20 0.62 -22.09 0.52
N LEU A 21 -0.27 -22.91 -0.05
CA LEU A 21 -1.62 -22.49 -0.46
C LEU A 21 -2.49 -22.07 0.74
N ALA A 22 -2.46 -22.85 1.82
CA ALA A 22 -3.16 -22.51 3.05
C ALA A 22 -2.65 -21.20 3.64
N ARG A 23 -1.32 -20.99 3.61
CA ARG A 23 -0.69 -19.79 4.15
C ARG A 23 -1.01 -18.55 3.33
N VAL A 24 -0.79 -18.56 2.00
CA VAL A 24 -1.00 -17.37 1.16
C VAL A 24 -2.44 -16.87 1.20
N ARG A 25 -3.41 -17.79 1.36
CA ARG A 25 -4.84 -17.46 1.52
C ARG A 25 -5.13 -16.54 2.71
N THR A 26 -4.31 -16.63 3.77
CA THR A 26 -4.52 -15.90 5.03
C THR A 26 -3.86 -14.53 5.07
N ILE A 27 -3.03 -14.19 4.08
CA ILE A 27 -2.27 -12.94 4.08
C ILE A 27 -3.13 -11.84 3.44
N PRO A 28 -3.63 -10.87 4.22
CA PRO A 28 -4.39 -9.76 3.65
C PRO A 28 -3.46 -8.79 2.92
N ILE A 29 -3.94 -8.26 1.80
CA ILE A 29 -3.30 -7.17 1.07
C ILE A 29 -4.28 -6.00 1.10
N SER A 30 -3.81 -4.83 1.51
CA SER A 30 -4.61 -3.61 1.53
C SER A 30 -4.58 -2.92 0.17
N MET A 31 -5.69 -3.00 -0.56
CA MET A 31 -5.85 -2.35 -1.86
C MET A 31 -6.14 -0.87 -1.65
N HIS A 32 -5.42 0.01 -2.33
CA HIS A 32 -5.62 1.44 -2.25
C HIS A 32 -6.85 1.91 -3.04
N CYS A 33 -7.70 2.76 -2.46
CA CYS A 33 -8.91 3.24 -3.13
C CYS A 33 -8.64 4.18 -4.32
N TRP A 34 -7.50 4.88 -4.31
CA TRP A 34 -7.24 6.01 -5.20
C TRP A 34 -6.87 5.64 -6.65
N GLN A 35 -6.54 4.38 -6.91
CA GLN A 35 -6.40 3.88 -8.28
C GLN A 35 -7.73 3.89 -9.04
N GLY A 36 -8.88 3.89 -8.35
CA GLY A 36 -10.21 3.83 -8.96
C GLY A 36 -10.68 5.12 -9.62
N ASP A 37 -10.10 6.26 -9.23
CA ASP A 37 -10.56 7.58 -9.65
C ASP A 37 -9.42 8.55 -9.98
N ASP A 38 -8.16 8.08 -10.04
CA ASP A 38 -6.96 8.89 -10.31
C ASP A 38 -6.60 9.85 -9.17
N VAL A 39 -6.79 9.43 -7.92
CA VAL A 39 -6.44 10.23 -6.74
C VAL A 39 -7.25 11.54 -6.69
N VAL A 40 -8.49 11.52 -7.17
CA VAL A 40 -9.35 12.71 -7.24
C VAL A 40 -10.08 12.94 -5.92
N GLY A 41 -10.63 11.89 -5.32
CA GLY A 41 -11.48 11.97 -4.14
C GLY A 41 -12.90 12.45 -4.45
N PHE A 42 -13.69 12.63 -3.39
CA PHE A 42 -15.10 13.06 -3.45
C PHE A 42 -15.33 14.37 -2.69
N GLU A 43 -14.28 15.00 -2.16
CA GLU A 43 -14.35 16.34 -1.60
C GLU A 43 -14.25 17.43 -2.68
N GLU A 44 -14.69 18.65 -2.36
CA GLU A 44 -14.51 19.80 -3.25
C GLU A 44 -13.04 20.23 -3.25
N ARG A 45 -12.35 20.06 -4.39
CA ARG A 45 -10.94 20.43 -4.52
C ARG A 45 -10.75 21.94 -4.42
N THR A 46 -10.00 22.39 -3.41
CA THR A 46 -9.69 23.82 -3.20
C THR A 46 -8.25 24.19 -3.58
N GLY A 47 -7.34 23.22 -3.69
CA GLY A 47 -5.91 23.46 -3.94
C GLY A 47 -5.44 23.06 -5.34
N SER A 48 -4.36 23.69 -5.76
CA SER A 48 -3.71 23.43 -7.05
C SER A 48 -2.56 22.44 -6.93
N SER A 49 -1.82 22.42 -5.81
CA SER A 49 -0.70 21.50 -5.59
C SER A 49 -1.19 20.06 -5.44
N GLY A 50 -0.69 19.16 -6.27
CA GLY A 50 -0.93 17.71 -6.15
C GLY A 50 -0.08 17.03 -5.09
N GLY A 51 0.74 17.76 -4.32
CA GLY A 51 1.67 17.15 -3.35
C GLY A 51 2.88 16.46 -3.98
N GLY A 52 3.13 16.68 -5.26
CA GLY A 52 4.25 16.09 -6.01
C GLY A 52 4.03 14.67 -6.53
N ILE A 53 2.80 14.16 -6.43
CA ILE A 53 2.33 12.95 -7.10
C ILE A 53 1.49 13.31 -8.34
N GLN A 54 1.41 12.39 -9.31
CA GLN A 54 0.65 12.62 -10.54
C GLN A 54 0.14 11.32 -11.17
N ALA A 55 -1.19 11.17 -11.23
CA ALA A 55 -1.81 10.18 -12.08
C ALA A 55 -1.65 10.57 -13.56
N THR A 56 -1.02 9.69 -14.34
CA THR A 56 -0.73 9.93 -15.76
C THR A 56 -1.58 9.03 -16.64
N GLY A 57 -2.34 9.61 -17.57
CA GLY A 57 -3.22 8.90 -18.48
C GLY A 57 -4.67 9.39 -18.46
N ASP A 58 -5.44 8.94 -19.45
CA ASP A 58 -6.83 9.33 -19.69
C ASP A 58 -7.69 8.13 -20.10
N TYR A 59 -7.43 6.96 -19.52
CA TYR A 59 -8.19 5.76 -19.83
C TYR A 59 -9.63 5.89 -19.31
N PRO A 60 -10.67 5.59 -20.12
CA PRO A 60 -12.05 5.84 -19.75
C PRO A 60 -12.53 4.94 -18.62
N GLY A 61 -13.63 5.35 -17.97
CA GLY A 61 -14.32 4.53 -16.97
C GLY A 61 -13.91 4.76 -15.52
N ARG A 62 -13.19 5.86 -15.20
CA ARG A 62 -12.89 6.23 -13.81
C ARG A 62 -14.16 6.32 -12.98
N ALA A 63 -14.09 5.90 -11.72
CA ALA A 63 -15.15 6.15 -10.76
C ALA A 63 -15.24 7.65 -10.45
N ARG A 64 -16.46 8.15 -10.22
CA ARG A 64 -16.74 9.57 -9.97
C ARG A 64 -17.54 9.80 -8.69
N THR A 65 -18.10 8.73 -8.14
CA THR A 65 -18.88 8.73 -6.92
C THR A 65 -18.42 7.59 -6.02
N PRO A 66 -18.69 7.67 -4.71
CA PRO A 66 -18.47 6.55 -3.79
C PRO A 66 -19.12 5.24 -4.26
N ASP A 67 -20.32 5.30 -4.84
CA ASP A 67 -21.03 4.12 -5.36
C ASP A 67 -20.34 3.48 -6.57
N GLU A 68 -19.88 4.31 -7.53
CA GLU A 68 -19.11 3.80 -8.66
C GLU A 68 -17.80 3.15 -8.20
N LEU A 69 -17.12 3.76 -7.22
CA LEU A 69 -15.87 3.23 -6.68
C LEU A 69 -16.07 1.91 -5.94
N ARG A 70 -17.11 1.79 -5.11
CA ARG A 70 -17.48 0.52 -4.47
C ARG A 70 -17.81 -0.56 -5.49
N ALA A 71 -18.54 -0.24 -6.56
CA ALA A 71 -18.86 -1.20 -7.61
C ALA A 71 -17.61 -1.70 -8.37
N ASP A 72 -16.64 -0.81 -8.61
CA ASP A 72 -15.35 -1.15 -9.22
C ASP A 72 -14.50 -2.04 -8.30
N LEU A 73 -14.54 -1.77 -7.00
CA LEU A 73 -13.90 -2.59 -5.96
C LEU A 73 -14.56 -3.97 -5.83
N ASP A 74 -15.89 -4.04 -5.77
CA ASP A 74 -16.65 -5.30 -5.68
C ASP A 74 -16.29 -6.23 -6.85
N PHE A 75 -16.27 -5.68 -8.07
CA PHE A 75 -15.81 -6.42 -9.24
C PHE A 75 -14.36 -6.88 -9.08
N SER A 76 -13.46 -5.98 -8.69
CA SER A 76 -12.04 -6.30 -8.54
C SER A 76 -11.80 -7.41 -7.51
N TYR A 77 -12.43 -7.33 -6.33
CA TYR A 77 -12.35 -8.37 -5.30
C TYR A 77 -12.88 -9.71 -5.80
N SER A 78 -13.95 -9.73 -6.60
CA SER A 78 -14.48 -10.98 -7.18
C SER A 78 -13.49 -11.69 -8.14
N MET A 79 -12.47 -10.98 -8.61
CA MET A 79 -11.41 -11.50 -9.49
C MET A 79 -10.11 -11.84 -8.75
N ILE A 80 -10.04 -11.59 -7.44
CA ILE A 80 -8.83 -11.76 -6.62
C ILE A 80 -9.07 -12.87 -5.58
N PRO A 81 -8.20 -13.89 -5.49
CA PRO A 81 -8.34 -14.97 -4.52
C PRO A 81 -8.27 -14.46 -3.06
N GLY A 82 -9.10 -15.01 -2.16
CA GLY A 82 -9.01 -14.74 -0.72
C GLY A 82 -9.73 -13.48 -0.25
N LYS A 83 -9.43 -13.04 0.98
CA LYS A 83 -10.00 -11.85 1.61
C LYS A 83 -8.91 -10.82 1.92
N HIS A 84 -9.23 -9.57 1.66
CA HIS A 84 -8.27 -8.46 1.64
C HIS A 84 -8.79 -7.27 2.44
N ARG A 85 -8.17 -6.10 2.26
CA ARG A 85 -8.53 -4.85 2.94
C ARG A 85 -8.62 -3.73 1.92
N LEU A 86 -9.32 -2.67 2.27
CA LEU A 86 -9.33 -1.41 1.51
C LEU A 86 -8.60 -0.33 2.30
N ASN A 87 -7.68 0.38 1.66
CA ASN A 87 -6.99 1.55 2.20
C ASN A 87 -7.65 2.82 1.66
N LEU A 88 -8.23 3.63 2.55
CA LEU A 88 -8.98 4.84 2.22
C LEU A 88 -8.16 6.10 2.50
N HIS A 89 -8.34 7.12 1.69
CA HIS A 89 -7.87 8.47 2.01
C HIS A 89 -9.03 9.32 2.56
N ALA A 90 -8.72 10.32 3.39
CA ALA A 90 -9.72 11.22 3.98
C ALA A 90 -10.58 11.96 2.95
N MET A 91 -10.01 12.25 1.77
CA MET A 91 -10.75 12.87 0.66
C MET A 91 -11.81 11.96 0.00
N TYR A 92 -11.91 10.69 0.40
CA TYR A 92 -12.93 9.74 -0.07
C TYR A 92 -14.16 9.67 0.86
N LEU A 93 -14.42 10.73 1.64
CA LEU A 93 -15.64 10.82 2.43
C LEU A 93 -16.89 10.61 1.56
N ASP A 94 -17.90 9.97 2.14
CA ASP A 94 -19.18 9.65 1.51
C ASP A 94 -20.31 10.30 2.32
N THR A 95 -20.56 11.57 2.01
CA THR A 95 -21.55 12.39 2.70
C THR A 95 -21.97 13.59 1.84
N ASP A 96 -23.20 14.05 2.01
CA ASP A 96 -23.67 15.32 1.45
C ASP A 96 -23.13 16.55 2.22
N ALA A 97 -22.59 16.33 3.42
CA ALA A 97 -21.92 17.38 4.17
C ALA A 97 -20.63 17.82 3.44
N LYS A 98 -20.27 19.09 3.60
CA LYS A 98 -19.02 19.65 3.05
C LYS A 98 -18.10 20.13 4.19
N PRO A 99 -17.67 19.24 5.10
CA PRO A 99 -16.74 19.62 6.15
C PRO A 99 -15.40 20.04 5.54
N ASP A 100 -14.69 20.97 6.18
CA ASP A 100 -13.27 21.14 5.90
C ASP A 100 -12.49 19.95 6.49
N ARG A 101 -11.23 19.74 6.08
CA ARG A 101 -10.47 18.54 6.46
C ARG A 101 -10.22 18.44 7.96
N ASP A 102 -10.12 19.55 8.69
CA ASP A 102 -10.01 19.57 10.15
C ASP A 102 -11.34 19.34 10.89
N GLU A 103 -12.44 19.20 10.15
CA GLU A 103 -13.80 18.98 10.67
C GLU A 103 -14.38 17.61 10.28
N ILE A 104 -13.58 16.74 9.64
CA ILE A 104 -14.06 15.39 9.28
C ILE A 104 -14.31 14.53 10.52
N GLU A 105 -15.33 13.68 10.45
CA GLU A 105 -15.77 12.79 11.52
C GLU A 105 -16.10 11.41 10.97
N PHE A 106 -16.17 10.41 11.85
CA PHE A 106 -16.45 9.02 11.49
C PHE A 106 -17.74 8.85 10.68
N GLN A 107 -18.77 9.65 10.95
CA GLN A 107 -20.05 9.60 10.23
C GLN A 107 -19.91 9.88 8.73
N HIS A 108 -18.89 10.63 8.30
CA HIS A 108 -18.63 10.88 6.88
C HIS A 108 -18.07 9.64 6.15
N PHE A 109 -17.72 8.59 6.90
CA PHE A 109 -17.19 7.34 6.38
C PHE A 109 -18.05 6.13 6.80
N SER A 110 -19.19 6.33 7.47
CA SER A 110 -20.05 5.21 7.86
C SER A 110 -20.53 4.37 6.68
N PRO A 111 -20.84 4.93 5.49
CA PRO A 111 -21.19 4.10 4.33
C PRO A 111 -20.05 3.17 3.90
N TRP A 112 -18.79 3.62 3.98
CA TRP A 112 -17.62 2.77 3.71
C TRP A 112 -17.48 1.65 4.73
N VAL A 113 -17.74 1.93 6.00
CA VAL A 113 -17.68 0.93 7.07
C VAL A 113 -18.78 -0.10 6.89
N ASP A 114 -19.99 0.30 6.53
CA ASP A 114 -21.10 -0.63 6.30
C ASP A 114 -20.85 -1.50 5.07
N TRP A 115 -20.38 -0.92 3.97
CA TRP A 115 -19.94 -1.71 2.81
C TRP A 115 -18.79 -2.67 3.16
N ALA A 116 -17.81 -2.25 3.97
CA ALA A 116 -16.72 -3.12 4.39
C ALA A 116 -17.19 -4.29 5.28
N LYS A 117 -18.21 -4.10 6.12
CA LYS A 117 -18.85 -5.20 6.87
C LYS A 117 -19.52 -6.19 5.92
N ASP A 118 -20.26 -5.70 4.93
CA ASP A 118 -20.94 -6.55 3.95
C ASP A 118 -19.94 -7.38 3.14
N GLN A 119 -18.81 -6.77 2.74
CA GLN A 119 -17.69 -7.46 2.08
C GLN A 119 -16.85 -8.32 3.03
N SER A 120 -17.07 -8.21 4.35
CA SER A 120 -16.25 -8.86 5.38
C SER A 120 -14.75 -8.55 5.27
N ILE A 121 -14.40 -7.28 5.03
CA ILE A 121 -13.03 -6.79 4.92
C ILE A 121 -12.71 -5.76 6.00
N GLY A 122 -11.41 -5.56 6.26
CA GLY A 122 -10.93 -4.46 7.10
C GLY A 122 -10.69 -3.18 6.30
N LEU A 123 -10.64 -2.05 7.00
CA LEU A 123 -10.28 -0.75 6.44
C LEU A 123 -8.98 -0.23 7.04
N ASP A 124 -8.13 0.34 6.17
CA ASP A 124 -6.98 1.19 6.52
C ASP A 124 -7.27 2.63 6.08
N PHE A 125 -6.53 3.59 6.63
CA PHE A 125 -6.87 5.01 6.51
C PHE A 125 -5.65 5.90 6.33
N ASN A 126 -5.87 7.08 5.73
CA ASN A 126 -4.83 8.08 5.51
C ASN A 126 -5.45 9.48 5.64
N PRO A 127 -4.94 10.36 6.51
CA PRO A 127 -5.12 11.80 6.31
C PRO A 127 -4.60 12.25 4.93
N THR A 128 -5.39 13.04 4.20
CA THR A 128 -4.97 13.71 2.95
C THR A 128 -4.29 15.07 3.21
N PHE A 129 -2.99 15.20 2.96
CA PHE A 129 -2.20 16.44 3.16
C PHE A 129 -1.85 17.20 1.86
N PHE A 130 -2.57 16.94 0.77
CA PHE A 130 -2.29 17.51 -0.56
C PHE A 130 -3.59 17.93 -1.27
N ALA A 131 -3.54 18.55 -2.45
CA ALA A 131 -4.72 18.99 -3.22
C ALA A 131 -5.66 19.95 -2.45
N HIS A 132 -5.10 20.76 -1.56
CA HIS A 132 -5.84 21.70 -0.72
C HIS A 132 -5.16 23.06 -0.68
N ALA A 133 -5.93 24.15 -0.61
CA ALA A 133 -5.37 25.51 -0.64
C ALA A 133 -4.31 25.75 0.46
N LYS A 134 -4.46 25.10 1.63
CA LYS A 134 -3.49 25.16 2.74
C LYS A 134 -2.25 24.26 2.55
N ALA A 135 -2.09 23.63 1.40
CA ALA A 135 -0.92 22.84 1.01
C ALA A 135 -0.24 23.39 -0.27
N ASP A 136 -0.75 24.48 -0.86
CA ASP A 136 -0.24 25.01 -2.14
C ASP A 136 1.20 25.55 -2.04
N ASP A 137 1.67 25.88 -0.83
CA ASP A 137 3.06 26.26 -0.55
C ASP A 137 4.03 25.06 -0.48
N ASN A 138 3.56 23.85 -0.85
CA ASN A 138 4.28 22.58 -0.71
C ASN A 138 4.73 22.25 0.72
N LEU A 139 4.07 22.84 1.72
CA LEU A 139 4.31 22.61 3.14
C LEU A 139 2.98 22.51 3.88
N THR A 140 2.90 21.58 4.83
CA THR A 140 1.72 21.32 5.67
C THR A 140 2.11 21.34 7.14
N LEU A 141 2.44 20.19 7.73
CA LEU A 141 2.87 20.04 9.12
C LEU A 141 4.18 20.79 9.43
N SER A 142 4.99 21.07 8.41
CA SER A 142 6.24 21.85 8.53
C SER A 142 6.12 23.29 8.01
N HIS A 143 4.91 23.75 7.67
CA HIS A 143 4.65 25.11 7.21
C HIS A 143 5.14 26.15 8.24
N PRO A 144 5.71 27.31 7.88
CA PRO A 144 6.16 28.33 8.85
C PRO A 144 5.02 29.06 9.57
N ASP A 145 3.86 29.22 8.92
CA ASP A 145 2.62 29.72 9.55
C ASP A 145 2.02 28.69 10.53
N GLN A 146 1.79 29.10 11.77
CA GLN A 146 1.21 28.26 12.82
C GLN A 146 -0.24 27.88 12.53
N GLY A 147 -1.05 28.77 11.96
CA GLY A 147 -2.46 28.48 11.65
C GLY A 147 -2.61 27.41 10.58
N ILE A 148 -1.71 27.35 9.59
CA ILE A 148 -1.67 26.25 8.62
C ILE A 148 -1.24 24.95 9.30
N ARG A 149 -0.25 24.98 10.19
CA ARG A 149 0.14 23.79 10.96
C ARG A 149 -1.00 23.29 11.85
N ASP A 150 -1.69 24.19 12.55
CA ASP A 150 -2.78 23.84 13.47
C ASP A 150 -3.91 23.13 12.74
N PHE A 151 -4.28 23.62 11.55
CA PHE A 151 -5.25 22.97 10.66
C PHE A 151 -4.83 21.53 10.32
N TRP A 152 -3.59 21.33 9.85
CA TRP A 152 -3.11 20.01 9.46
C TRP A 152 -2.91 19.06 10.65
N ILE A 153 -2.51 19.58 11.81
CA ILE A 153 -2.44 18.83 13.06
C ILE A 153 -3.84 18.36 13.47
N GLU A 154 -4.85 19.22 13.39
CA GLU A 154 -6.23 18.87 13.74
C GLU A 154 -6.82 17.84 12.77
N HIS A 155 -6.66 18.04 11.46
CA HIS A 155 -7.04 17.04 10.45
C HIS A 155 -6.40 15.67 10.73
N GLY A 156 -5.10 15.62 11.04
CA GLY A 156 -4.44 14.37 11.41
C GLY A 156 -5.03 13.72 12.68
N LYS A 157 -5.42 14.51 13.69
CA LYS A 157 -6.12 13.98 14.88
C LYS A 157 -7.50 13.43 14.53
N ARG A 158 -8.25 14.09 13.65
CA ARG A 158 -9.56 13.62 13.16
C ARG A 158 -9.42 12.29 12.41
N SER A 159 -8.42 12.17 11.53
CA SER A 159 -8.16 10.91 10.83
C SER A 159 -7.80 9.77 11.78
N ARG A 160 -7.03 10.02 12.83
CA ARG A 160 -6.73 9.01 13.87
C ARG A 160 -7.98 8.55 14.63
N GLU A 161 -8.88 9.48 14.95
CA GLU A 161 -10.16 9.15 15.59
C GLU A 161 -11.05 8.31 14.67
N ILE A 162 -11.15 8.69 13.39
CA ILE A 162 -11.88 7.92 12.36
C ILE A 162 -11.30 6.51 12.24
N ALA A 163 -9.98 6.37 12.09
CA ALA A 163 -9.30 5.08 12.00
C ALA A 163 -9.54 4.20 13.24
N SER A 164 -9.49 4.79 14.44
CA SER A 164 -9.81 4.10 15.70
C SER A 164 -11.25 3.56 15.70
N GLN A 165 -12.21 4.37 15.27
CA GLN A 165 -13.62 3.97 15.19
C GLN A 165 -13.87 2.93 14.08
N MET A 166 -13.21 3.03 12.92
CA MET A 166 -13.23 2.00 11.88
C MET A 166 -12.75 0.65 12.44
N GLY A 167 -11.64 0.66 13.19
CA GLY A 167 -11.11 -0.57 13.76
C GLY A 167 -12.02 -1.21 14.82
N VAL A 168 -12.74 -0.40 15.59
CA VAL A 168 -13.80 -0.89 16.50
C VAL A 168 -14.97 -1.47 15.71
N ALA A 169 -15.47 -0.75 14.72
CA ALA A 169 -16.69 -1.12 13.98
C ALA A 169 -16.51 -2.41 13.16
N LEU A 170 -15.29 -2.69 12.69
CA LEU A 170 -14.97 -3.86 11.89
C LEU A 170 -14.32 -4.99 12.69
N GLY A 171 -13.98 -4.76 13.96
CA GLY A 171 -13.24 -5.73 14.78
C GLY A 171 -11.86 -6.07 14.21
N SER A 172 -11.26 -5.14 13.46
CA SER A 172 -9.99 -5.33 12.76
C SER A 172 -9.16 -4.06 12.85
N THR A 173 -7.94 -4.15 13.38
CA THR A 173 -7.07 -2.98 13.57
C THR A 173 -6.89 -2.21 12.26
N CYS A 174 -7.15 -0.89 12.29
CA CYS A 174 -6.98 0.02 11.16
C CYS A 174 -5.58 0.63 11.16
N VAL A 175 -4.83 0.54 10.06
CA VAL A 175 -3.57 1.27 9.93
C VAL A 175 -3.87 2.68 9.43
N ASN A 176 -3.50 3.70 10.21
CA ASN A 176 -3.58 5.10 9.82
C ASN A 176 -2.20 5.60 9.40
N ASN A 177 -1.99 5.75 8.10
CA ASN A 177 -0.69 6.13 7.55
C ASN A 177 -0.59 7.64 7.26
N ILE A 178 0.49 8.24 7.72
CA ILE A 178 0.75 9.68 7.63
C ILE A 178 1.87 9.89 6.61
N TRP A 179 1.48 10.38 5.44
CA TRP A 179 2.37 10.88 4.40
C TRP A 179 2.11 12.38 4.18
N VAL A 180 3.18 13.18 4.08
CA VAL A 180 3.07 14.62 3.78
C VAL A 180 3.94 15.01 2.60
N PRO A 181 3.49 15.96 1.75
CA PRO A 181 4.27 16.40 0.58
C PRO A 181 5.36 17.41 0.91
N ASP A 182 5.56 17.72 2.19
CA ASP A 182 6.39 18.80 2.70
C ASP A 182 7.81 18.78 2.15
N GLY A 183 8.17 19.82 1.39
CA GLY A 183 9.48 19.90 0.79
C GLY A 183 9.75 21.19 0.02
N TYR A 184 10.91 21.20 -0.65
CA TYR A 184 11.38 22.35 -1.42
C TYR A 184 11.82 21.92 -2.81
N LYS A 185 11.33 22.66 -3.82
CA LYS A 185 11.68 22.46 -5.23
C LYS A 185 13.18 22.59 -5.48
N ASP A 186 13.77 23.63 -4.91
CA ASP A 186 15.19 23.97 -5.05
C ASP A 186 15.88 23.97 -3.68
N THR A 187 17.21 24.05 -3.69
CA THR A 187 18.09 23.84 -2.54
C THR A 187 17.72 24.76 -1.37
N PRO A 188 17.19 24.23 -0.25
CA PRO A 188 16.86 25.06 0.91
C PRO A 188 18.12 25.44 1.68
N VAL A 189 18.11 26.63 2.28
CA VAL A 189 19.16 27.11 3.19
C VAL A 189 19.09 26.40 4.55
N ASP A 190 17.88 26.12 5.03
CA ASP A 190 17.63 25.56 6.37
C ASP A 190 16.69 24.37 6.31
N ARG A 191 17.26 23.17 6.27
CA ARG A 191 16.52 21.90 6.36
C ARG A 191 16.07 21.59 7.81
N MET A 192 16.77 22.14 8.80
CA MET A 192 16.56 21.82 10.20
C MET A 192 15.26 22.42 10.71
N SER A 193 14.99 23.70 10.42
CA SER A 193 13.78 24.37 10.92
C SER A 193 12.50 23.73 10.41
N ALA A 194 12.45 23.26 9.16
CA ALA A 194 11.29 22.54 8.64
C ALA A 194 11.07 21.21 9.38
N ARG A 195 12.15 20.44 9.59
CA ARG A 195 12.09 19.16 10.33
C ARG A 195 11.71 19.34 11.79
N ALA A 196 12.20 20.39 12.45
CA ALA A 196 11.84 20.73 13.81
C ALA A 196 10.33 21.04 13.94
N ARG A 197 9.77 21.78 12.96
CA ARG A 197 8.32 22.03 12.93
C ARG A 197 7.52 20.75 12.68
N LEU A 198 7.96 19.89 11.75
CA LEU A 198 7.34 18.59 11.51
C LEU A 198 7.33 17.72 12.77
N GLU A 199 8.44 17.64 13.50
CA GLU A 199 8.54 16.87 14.75
C GLU A 199 7.57 17.39 15.81
N VAL A 200 7.48 18.71 16.01
CA VAL A 200 6.52 19.32 16.94
C VAL A 200 5.06 19.07 16.51
N ALA A 201 4.77 19.15 15.21
CA ALA A 201 3.44 18.91 14.67
C ALA A 201 3.01 17.44 14.84
N LEU A 202 3.91 16.49 14.55
CA LEU A 202 3.67 15.06 14.77
C LEU A 202 3.49 14.76 16.26
N ASP A 203 4.29 15.37 17.14
CA ASP A 203 4.12 15.19 18.60
C ASP A 203 2.74 15.68 19.06
N ALA A 204 2.28 16.83 18.57
CA ALA A 204 0.96 17.36 18.88
C ALA A 204 -0.18 16.48 18.31
N MET A 205 -0.01 15.96 17.09
CA MET A 205 -0.96 15.07 16.43
C MET A 205 -1.07 13.71 17.13
N LEU A 206 0.06 13.14 17.57
CA LEU A 206 0.17 11.81 18.17
C LEU A 206 -0.02 11.81 19.69
N ALA A 207 -0.06 12.98 20.34
CA ALA A 207 -0.23 13.10 21.79
C ALA A 207 -1.46 12.37 22.36
N PRO A 208 -2.66 12.40 21.73
CA PRO A 208 -3.76 11.54 22.12
C PRO A 208 -3.38 10.07 21.90
N LYS A 209 -3.30 9.31 22.98
CA LYS A 209 -2.98 7.87 22.91
C LYS A 209 -4.17 7.12 22.31
N GLN A 210 -3.86 6.23 21.37
CA GLN A 210 -4.82 5.34 20.75
C GLN A 210 -4.56 3.89 21.19
N ASP A 211 -5.63 3.09 21.25
CA ASP A 211 -5.51 1.66 21.54
C ASP A 211 -4.98 0.95 20.29
N LYS A 212 -3.80 0.30 20.42
CA LYS A 212 -3.14 -0.42 19.33
C LYS A 212 -3.97 -1.57 18.76
N LYS A 213 -4.99 -2.06 19.49
CA LYS A 213 -5.93 -3.05 18.97
C LYS A 213 -6.93 -2.44 17.99
N LYS A 214 -7.22 -1.14 18.10
CA LYS A 214 -8.16 -0.41 17.26
C LYS A 214 -7.47 0.19 16.06
N MET A 215 -6.33 0.86 16.28
CA MET A 215 -5.57 1.46 15.19
C MET A 215 -4.07 1.45 15.43
N LEU A 216 -3.30 1.58 14.35
CA LEU A 216 -1.85 1.74 14.36
C LEU A 216 -1.47 2.98 13.56
N ASP A 217 -0.64 3.85 14.13
CA ASP A 217 -0.08 5.00 13.41
C ASP A 217 1.14 4.52 12.60
N ALA A 218 1.18 4.83 11.30
CA ALA A 218 2.33 4.62 10.43
C ALA A 218 2.83 5.97 9.87
N LEU A 219 4.14 6.06 9.61
CA LEU A 219 4.77 7.27 9.07
C LEU A 219 5.52 6.93 7.79
N GLU A 220 5.25 7.65 6.73
CA GLU A 220 5.77 7.36 5.40
C GLU A 220 6.78 8.40 4.93
N CYS A 221 8.01 7.94 4.70
CA CYS A 221 9.04 8.77 4.11
C CYS A 221 8.91 8.84 2.60
N LYS A 222 9.49 9.89 2.02
CA LYS A 222 9.70 10.03 0.57
C LYS A 222 11.05 10.65 0.29
N LEU A 223 11.69 10.25 -0.80
CA LEU A 223 12.94 10.85 -1.25
C LEU A 223 12.71 12.21 -1.91
N PHE A 224 11.79 12.26 -2.86
CA PHE A 224 11.41 13.46 -3.59
C PHE A 224 10.04 13.31 -4.26
N GLY A 225 9.46 14.43 -4.69
CA GLY A 225 8.26 14.48 -5.53
C GLY A 225 8.39 15.62 -6.55
N ILE A 226 7.53 15.64 -7.57
CA ILE A 226 7.54 16.70 -8.58
C ILE A 226 7.20 18.04 -7.92
N GLY A 227 8.08 19.05 -8.03
CA GLY A 227 7.94 20.33 -7.33
C GLY A 227 8.51 20.37 -5.91
N VAL A 228 9.06 19.27 -5.39
CA VAL A 228 9.78 19.19 -4.11
C VAL A 228 11.08 18.37 -4.24
N GLU A 229 11.79 18.52 -5.36
CA GLU A 229 12.90 17.68 -5.78
C GLU A 229 14.15 17.79 -4.90
N ALA A 230 14.44 18.98 -4.36
CA ALA A 230 15.71 19.27 -3.70
C ALA A 230 15.73 18.89 -2.21
N CYS A 231 14.57 18.75 -1.58
CA CYS A 231 14.46 18.39 -0.17
C CYS A 231 13.04 17.96 0.20
N THR A 232 12.87 16.71 0.64
CA THR A 232 11.70 16.27 1.41
C THR A 232 11.97 16.43 2.90
N VAL A 233 11.03 17.06 3.63
CA VAL A 233 11.16 17.31 5.08
C VAL A 233 11.08 15.99 5.84
N GLY A 234 10.04 15.20 5.56
CA GLY A 234 9.84 13.84 6.06
C GLY A 234 10.71 12.80 5.36
N SER A 235 12.04 12.92 5.50
CA SER A 235 12.99 11.99 4.88
C SER A 235 13.03 10.64 5.60
N HIS A 236 13.65 9.64 4.97
CA HIS A 236 13.79 8.29 5.53
C HIS A 236 14.42 8.29 6.94
N GLU A 237 15.55 8.97 7.15
CA GLU A 237 16.23 9.00 8.46
C GLU A 237 15.39 9.72 9.52
N PHE A 238 14.62 10.75 9.11
CA PHE A 238 13.73 11.46 10.02
C PHE A 238 12.65 10.52 10.54
N TYR A 239 11.92 9.85 9.65
CA TYR A 239 10.83 8.96 10.05
C TYR A 239 11.30 7.65 10.66
N MET A 240 12.40 7.06 10.20
CA MET A 240 12.99 5.89 10.88
C MET A 240 13.35 6.24 12.32
N GLY A 241 14.06 7.36 12.54
CA GLY A 241 14.42 7.80 13.89
C GLY A 241 13.20 8.15 14.75
N TYR A 242 12.20 8.81 14.17
CA TYR A 242 10.99 9.20 14.88
C TYR A 242 10.12 7.98 15.23
N ALA A 243 9.90 7.06 14.28
CA ALA A 243 9.13 5.83 14.50
C ALA A 243 9.73 4.96 15.60
N ILE A 244 11.06 4.83 15.65
CA ILE A 244 11.76 4.12 16.73
C ILE A 244 11.52 4.80 18.09
N ARG A 245 11.65 6.13 18.17
CA ARG A 245 11.44 6.87 19.43
C ARG A 245 9.99 6.83 19.91
N LYS A 246 9.03 6.87 19.00
CA LYS A 246 7.60 6.96 19.30
C LYS A 246 6.86 5.61 19.24
N LYS A 247 7.53 4.55 18.78
CA LYS A 247 6.98 3.20 18.61
C LYS A 247 5.73 3.16 17.72
N THR A 248 5.75 3.97 16.66
CA THR A 248 4.81 3.90 15.53
C THR A 248 5.32 2.86 14.53
N LEU A 249 4.52 2.56 13.50
CA LEU A 249 5.02 1.82 12.34
C LEU A 249 5.86 2.78 11.48
N LEU A 250 6.84 2.22 10.78
CA LEU A 250 7.48 2.87 9.64
C LEU A 250 6.81 2.32 8.37
N CYS A 251 6.34 3.21 7.51
CA CYS A 251 5.89 2.85 6.16
C CYS A 251 7.10 2.87 5.22
N LEU A 252 7.32 1.75 4.54
CA LEU A 252 8.32 1.62 3.48
C LEU A 252 7.57 1.49 2.14
N ASP A 253 7.57 2.56 1.35
CA ASP A 253 7.07 2.52 -0.02
C ASP A 253 8.20 2.18 -1.00
N MET A 254 7.97 1.23 -1.92
CA MET A 254 8.99 0.76 -2.84
C MET A 254 9.45 1.79 -3.89
N GLY A 255 8.68 2.83 -4.14
CA GLY A 255 8.96 3.93 -5.07
C GLY A 255 9.64 5.14 -4.43
N HIS A 256 9.68 5.20 -3.10
CA HIS A 256 10.05 6.40 -2.35
C HIS A 256 11.54 6.57 -2.03
N PHE A 257 12.42 5.81 -2.67
CA PHE A 257 13.85 5.70 -2.31
C PHE A 257 14.79 6.03 -3.48
N HIS A 258 16.10 6.01 -3.23
CA HIS A 258 17.09 6.34 -4.26
C HIS A 258 17.07 5.29 -5.39
N PRO A 259 17.55 5.66 -6.59
CA PRO A 259 17.80 4.68 -7.64
C PRO A 259 18.64 3.52 -7.09
N THR A 260 18.22 2.29 -7.36
CA THR A 260 18.83 1.02 -6.90
C THR A 260 18.67 0.69 -5.41
N GLU A 261 18.10 1.58 -4.60
CA GLU A 261 17.84 1.30 -3.19
C GLU A 261 16.74 0.23 -3.06
N ASN A 262 16.97 -0.79 -2.21
CA ASN A 262 16.14 -1.99 -2.16
C ASN A 262 15.39 -2.07 -0.82
N ILE A 263 14.06 -2.21 -0.87
CA ILE A 263 13.24 -2.34 0.35
C ILE A 263 13.43 -3.70 1.02
N ALA A 264 13.73 -4.77 0.27
CA ALA A 264 14.00 -6.08 0.87
C ALA A 264 15.12 -6.01 1.92
N ASP A 265 16.20 -5.28 1.63
CA ASP A 265 17.33 -5.08 2.55
C ASP A 265 16.95 -4.35 3.84
N LYS A 266 15.90 -3.51 3.80
CA LYS A 266 15.46 -2.70 4.94
C LYS A 266 14.60 -3.48 5.92
N LEU A 267 13.86 -4.49 5.46
CA LEU A 267 12.83 -5.14 6.26
C LEU A 267 13.40 -5.79 7.52
N SER A 268 14.42 -6.64 7.41
CA SER A 268 15.04 -7.27 8.58
C SER A 268 15.78 -6.28 9.48
N ALA A 269 16.38 -5.23 8.91
CA ALA A 269 17.04 -4.19 9.69
C ALA A 269 16.02 -3.39 10.55
N VAL A 270 14.92 -2.96 9.94
CA VAL A 270 13.85 -2.22 10.63
C VAL A 270 13.14 -3.11 11.65
N ALA A 271 12.91 -4.38 11.33
CA ALA A 271 12.24 -5.33 12.22
C ALA A 271 12.99 -5.64 13.53
N LEU A 272 14.28 -5.28 13.63
CA LEU A 272 15.02 -5.35 14.91
C LEU A 272 14.69 -4.18 15.85
N SER A 273 14.17 -3.07 15.32
CA SER A 273 13.92 -1.84 16.09
C SER A 273 12.43 -1.51 16.24
N LEU A 274 11.56 -2.06 15.38
CA LEU A 274 10.12 -1.85 15.39
C LEU A 274 9.36 -3.17 15.43
N ASP A 275 8.28 -3.22 16.20
CA ASP A 275 7.44 -4.41 16.36
C ASP A 275 6.71 -4.78 15.05
N GLU A 276 6.21 -3.77 14.34
CA GLU A 276 5.45 -3.89 13.10
C GLU A 276 5.90 -2.87 12.05
N ILE A 277 5.67 -3.18 10.78
CA ILE A 277 6.02 -2.37 9.60
C ILE A 277 4.78 -2.19 8.72
N LEU A 278 4.61 -1.03 8.10
CA LEU A 278 3.71 -0.86 6.96
C LEU A 278 4.55 -0.91 5.68
N LEU A 279 4.07 -1.62 4.67
CA LEU A 279 4.71 -1.71 3.37
C LEU A 279 3.73 -1.18 2.32
N HIS A 280 4.15 -0.19 1.53
CA HIS A 280 3.47 0.18 0.31
C HIS A 280 4.23 -0.41 -0.88
N VAL A 281 3.57 -1.34 -1.57
CA VAL A 281 4.16 -2.06 -2.69
C VAL A 281 3.76 -1.34 -3.98
N SER A 282 4.71 -0.62 -4.54
CA SER A 282 4.60 0.20 -5.76
C SER A 282 5.69 -0.20 -6.76
N ARG A 283 5.65 0.34 -7.98
CA ARG A 283 6.72 0.14 -8.98
C ARG A 283 7.21 1.49 -9.53
N PRO A 284 8.39 1.97 -9.10
CA PRO A 284 8.96 3.19 -9.65
C PRO A 284 9.53 2.98 -11.05
N MET A 285 9.27 3.94 -11.94
CA MET A 285 9.85 4.03 -13.27
C MET A 285 10.70 5.29 -13.36
N ARG A 286 11.92 5.20 -12.79
CA ARG A 286 12.93 6.27 -12.66
C ARG A 286 12.62 7.35 -11.63
N TRP A 287 11.35 7.53 -11.31
CA TRP A 287 10.85 8.35 -10.23
C TRP A 287 9.72 7.58 -9.55
N ASP A 288 9.19 8.15 -8.48
CA ASP A 288 8.00 7.63 -7.82
C ASP A 288 6.76 7.83 -8.69
N SER A 289 6.60 6.92 -9.65
CA SER A 289 5.69 7.05 -10.77
C SER A 289 4.44 6.18 -10.65
N ASP A 290 4.29 5.48 -9.52
CA ASP A 290 3.05 4.78 -9.18
C ASP A 290 2.55 3.80 -10.25
N HIS A 291 3.46 3.03 -10.85
CA HIS A 291 3.03 2.02 -11.83
C HIS A 291 2.54 0.76 -11.12
N VAL A 292 1.60 0.07 -11.77
CA VAL A 292 1.14 -1.26 -11.35
C VAL A 292 2.32 -2.21 -11.18
N ILE A 293 2.32 -2.93 -10.06
CA ILE A 293 3.40 -3.87 -9.71
C ILE A 293 3.41 -5.08 -10.63
N LEU A 294 4.62 -5.59 -10.89
CA LEU A 294 4.86 -6.76 -11.72
C LEU A 294 5.48 -7.86 -10.88
N LEU A 295 5.41 -9.10 -11.36
CA LEU A 295 6.18 -10.19 -10.79
C LEU A 295 7.63 -10.10 -11.27
N ASN A 296 8.35 -9.09 -10.80
CA ASN A 296 9.74 -8.79 -11.13
C ASN A 296 10.68 -9.09 -9.95
N ASP A 297 11.96 -8.82 -10.12
CA ASP A 297 12.98 -9.16 -9.13
C ASP A 297 12.83 -8.39 -7.81
N GLU A 298 12.47 -7.10 -7.84
CA GLU A 298 12.33 -6.31 -6.61
C GLU A 298 11.14 -6.81 -5.76
N ILE A 299 10.00 -7.05 -6.40
CA ILE A 299 8.80 -7.58 -5.72
C ILE A 299 9.05 -8.99 -5.20
N GLN A 300 9.77 -9.82 -5.97
CA GLN A 300 10.10 -11.18 -5.56
C GLN A 300 11.09 -11.22 -4.38
N GLN A 301 12.10 -10.36 -4.38
CA GLN A 301 13.06 -10.23 -3.27
C GLN A 301 12.37 -9.73 -2.00
N MET A 302 11.50 -8.73 -2.12
CA MET A 302 10.72 -8.25 -0.98
C MET A 302 9.85 -9.36 -0.39
N ALA A 303 9.11 -10.10 -1.22
CA ALA A 303 8.28 -11.21 -0.75
C ALA A 303 9.11 -12.34 -0.13
N GLN A 304 10.30 -12.62 -0.68
CA GLN A 304 11.25 -13.57 -0.11
C GLN A 304 11.69 -13.13 1.28
N GLU A 305 12.07 -11.86 1.48
CA GLU A 305 12.48 -11.39 2.79
C GLU A 305 11.33 -11.47 3.82
N LEU A 306 10.11 -11.09 3.42
CA LEU A 306 8.93 -11.22 4.30
C LEU A 306 8.72 -12.65 4.80
N VAL A 307 8.92 -13.65 3.94
CA VAL A 307 8.76 -15.07 4.29
C VAL A 307 9.98 -15.59 5.04
N ASN A 308 11.19 -15.33 4.53
CA ASN A 308 12.44 -15.90 5.02
C ASN A 308 12.80 -15.39 6.42
N ALA A 309 12.48 -14.13 6.70
CA ALA A 309 12.69 -13.49 8.00
C ALA A 309 11.48 -13.60 8.95
N ASP A 310 10.45 -14.37 8.57
CA ASP A 310 9.22 -14.58 9.37
C ASP A 310 8.51 -13.25 9.75
N LEU A 311 8.39 -12.35 8.78
CA LEU A 311 7.84 -11.00 8.96
C LEU A 311 6.39 -10.86 8.53
N LEU A 312 5.77 -11.89 7.93
CA LEU A 312 4.40 -11.82 7.42
C LEU A 312 3.37 -11.37 8.48
N GLU A 313 3.51 -11.81 9.73
CA GLU A 313 2.60 -11.41 10.83
C GLU A 313 2.92 -10.02 11.40
N ARG A 314 4.09 -9.47 11.06
CA ARG A 314 4.60 -8.18 11.56
C ARG A 314 4.55 -7.08 10.48
N THR A 315 4.19 -7.42 9.25
CA THR A 315 4.10 -6.46 8.15
C THR A 315 2.67 -6.31 7.67
N ARG A 316 2.20 -5.06 7.66
CA ARG A 316 0.94 -4.66 7.05
C ARG A 316 1.23 -4.40 5.57
N ILE A 317 0.77 -5.28 4.68
CA ILE A 317 1.05 -5.17 3.24
C ILE A 317 -0.06 -4.35 2.58
N GLY A 318 0.27 -3.16 2.08
CA GLY A 318 -0.57 -2.33 1.23
C GLY A 318 0.01 -2.22 -0.17
N LEU A 319 -0.85 -1.95 -1.15
CA LEU A 319 -0.41 -1.53 -2.48
C LEU A 319 -0.49 -0.01 -2.55
N ASP A 320 0.40 0.60 -3.33
CA ASP A 320 0.30 2.01 -3.69
C ASP A 320 0.71 2.20 -5.15
N PHE A 321 -0.25 2.47 -6.02
CA PHE A 321 0.00 2.83 -7.41
C PHE A 321 -1.25 3.50 -8.00
N PHE A 322 -1.11 4.20 -9.11
CA PHE A 322 -2.25 4.81 -9.82
C PHE A 322 -1.89 5.02 -11.30
N ASP A 323 -2.11 3.97 -12.09
CA ASP A 323 -1.95 4.02 -13.54
C ASP A 323 -3.27 4.40 -14.22
N ALA A 324 -3.36 5.64 -14.70
CA ALA A 324 -4.53 6.15 -15.41
C ALA A 324 -4.46 5.90 -16.93
N THR A 325 -3.45 5.17 -17.43
CA THR A 325 -3.32 4.81 -18.85
C THR A 325 -4.03 3.52 -19.23
N ILE A 326 -4.50 2.76 -18.23
CA ILE A 326 -5.16 1.46 -18.40
C ILE A 326 -6.46 1.37 -17.57
N SER A 327 -7.19 0.26 -17.72
CA SER A 327 -8.35 -0.04 -16.88
C SER A 327 -7.94 -0.14 -15.40
N ARG A 328 -8.61 0.63 -14.55
CA ARG A 328 -8.30 0.75 -13.11
C ARG A 328 -8.60 -0.53 -12.33
N THR A 329 -9.67 -1.22 -12.72
CA THR A 329 -9.98 -2.55 -12.17
C THR A 329 -8.97 -3.59 -12.61
N ALA A 330 -8.50 -3.54 -13.86
CA ALA A 330 -7.39 -4.38 -14.30
C ALA A 330 -6.10 -4.08 -13.53
N ALA A 331 -5.78 -2.81 -13.26
CA ALA A 331 -4.62 -2.40 -12.49
C ALA A 331 -4.62 -3.03 -11.08
N TRP A 332 -5.73 -2.91 -10.34
CA TRP A 332 -5.89 -3.56 -9.04
C TRP A 332 -5.77 -5.08 -9.09
N VAL A 333 -6.47 -5.71 -10.04
CA VAL A 333 -6.48 -7.17 -10.18
C VAL A 333 -5.06 -7.67 -10.50
N ILE A 334 -4.35 -7.01 -11.41
CA ILE A 334 -2.96 -7.36 -11.76
C ILE A 334 -2.04 -7.18 -10.55
N GLY A 335 -2.06 -6.00 -9.92
CA GLY A 335 -1.17 -5.69 -8.81
C GLY A 335 -1.37 -6.62 -7.62
N THR A 336 -2.61 -6.78 -7.16
CA THR A 336 -2.93 -7.62 -6.00
C THR A 336 -2.57 -9.09 -6.26
N ARG A 337 -2.91 -9.62 -7.44
CA ARG A 337 -2.55 -11.00 -7.79
C ARG A 337 -1.05 -11.19 -7.96
N ASN A 338 -0.31 -10.18 -8.42
CA ASN A 338 1.15 -10.25 -8.50
C ASN A 338 1.80 -10.24 -7.12
N MET A 339 1.28 -9.47 -6.16
CA MET A 339 1.72 -9.55 -4.77
C MET A 339 1.47 -10.96 -4.18
N GLN A 340 0.28 -11.53 -4.40
CA GLN A 340 -0.03 -12.89 -3.95
C GLN A 340 0.88 -13.93 -4.60
N LYS A 341 1.16 -13.81 -5.92
CA LYS A 341 2.08 -14.71 -6.61
C LYS A 341 3.50 -14.60 -6.07
N ALA A 342 3.97 -13.40 -5.75
CA ALA A 342 5.31 -13.21 -5.18
C ALA A 342 5.42 -13.87 -3.81
N LEU A 343 4.41 -13.70 -2.95
CA LEU A 343 4.30 -14.38 -1.64
C LEU A 343 4.23 -15.90 -1.79
N LEU A 344 3.38 -16.40 -2.70
CA LEU A 344 3.26 -17.83 -2.97
C LEU A 344 4.59 -18.42 -3.46
N ARG A 345 5.29 -17.73 -4.37
CA ARG A 345 6.62 -18.14 -4.82
C ARG A 345 7.63 -18.18 -3.68
N ALA A 346 7.63 -17.18 -2.80
CA ALA A 346 8.50 -17.16 -1.63
C ALA A 346 8.21 -18.31 -0.65
N LEU A 347 6.93 -18.61 -0.39
CA LEU A 347 6.49 -19.75 0.43
C LEU A 347 6.83 -21.12 -0.18
N LEU A 348 7.05 -21.17 -1.48
CA LEU A 348 7.40 -22.39 -2.22
C LEU A 348 8.91 -22.58 -2.39
N MET A 349 9.75 -21.73 -1.78
CA MET A 349 11.21 -21.92 -1.82
C MET A 349 11.65 -22.99 -0.82
N PRO A 350 12.73 -23.76 -1.09
CA PRO A 350 13.26 -24.77 -0.19
C PRO A 350 14.11 -24.10 0.90
N ILE A 351 13.47 -23.29 1.75
CA ILE A 351 14.18 -22.31 2.60
C ILE A 351 15.16 -22.96 3.58
N ASN A 352 14.86 -24.15 4.10
CA ASN A 352 15.76 -24.88 5.00
C ASN A 352 17.06 -25.29 4.28
N LEU A 353 16.95 -25.72 3.02
CA LEU A 353 18.11 -26.08 2.19
C LEU A 353 18.95 -24.84 1.87
N LEU A 354 18.30 -23.72 1.54
CA LEU A 354 18.98 -22.46 1.20
C LEU A 354 19.69 -21.85 2.42
N LYS A 355 19.03 -21.79 3.58
CA LYS A 355 19.62 -21.29 4.83
C LYS A 355 20.80 -22.13 5.29
N SER A 356 20.68 -23.47 5.25
CA SER A 356 21.80 -24.37 5.55
C SER A 356 22.99 -24.16 4.60
N ALA A 357 22.74 -24.02 3.30
CA ALA A 357 23.81 -23.75 2.33
C ALA A 357 24.49 -22.39 2.59
N GLU A 358 23.75 -21.39 3.06
CA GLU A 358 24.29 -20.08 3.44
C GLU A 358 25.11 -20.13 4.72
N GLU A 359 24.63 -20.81 5.76
CA GLU A 359 25.34 -21.02 7.03
C GLU A 359 26.65 -21.82 6.85
N GLU A 360 26.66 -22.76 5.90
CA GLU A 360 27.84 -23.52 5.49
C GLU A 360 28.78 -22.72 4.56
N LEU A 361 28.43 -21.47 4.21
CA LEU A 361 29.13 -20.64 3.23
C LEU A 361 29.25 -21.29 1.84
N ASN A 362 28.37 -22.23 1.52
CA ASN A 362 28.28 -22.89 0.22
C ASN A 362 27.50 -22.02 -0.76
N PHE A 363 28.09 -20.88 -1.11
CA PHE A 363 27.46 -19.87 -1.95
C PHE A 363 27.16 -20.38 -3.36
N THR A 364 27.94 -21.34 -3.86
CA THR A 364 27.66 -22.02 -5.14
C THR A 364 26.35 -22.78 -5.07
N LYS A 365 26.16 -23.63 -4.06
CA LYS A 365 24.90 -24.38 -3.89
C LYS A 365 23.72 -23.44 -3.67
N ARG A 366 23.88 -22.43 -2.81
CA ARG A 366 22.83 -21.42 -2.57
C ARG A 366 22.38 -20.76 -3.88
N LEU A 367 23.33 -20.30 -4.70
CA LEU A 367 23.04 -19.63 -5.95
C LEU A 367 22.41 -20.58 -7.00
N VAL A 368 23.00 -21.77 -7.20
CA VAL A 368 22.49 -22.75 -8.16
C VAL A 368 21.06 -23.16 -7.82
N VAL A 369 20.79 -23.52 -6.57
CA VAL A 369 19.44 -23.92 -6.14
C VAL A 369 18.43 -22.77 -6.32
N THR A 370 18.83 -21.54 -5.99
CA THR A 370 17.96 -20.36 -6.15
C THR A 370 17.57 -20.14 -7.61
N GLU A 371 18.53 -20.26 -8.53
CA GLU A 371 18.27 -20.07 -9.97
C GLU A 371 17.47 -21.22 -10.58
N GLU A 372 17.81 -22.48 -10.27
CA GLU A 372 17.05 -23.65 -10.75
C GLU A 372 15.60 -23.62 -10.26
N PHE A 373 15.34 -23.04 -9.08
CA PHE A 373 13.98 -22.91 -8.57
C PHE A 373 13.11 -21.98 -9.41
N LYS A 374 13.67 -21.09 -10.24
CA LYS A 374 12.86 -20.19 -11.09
C LYS A 374 12.06 -20.94 -12.14
N ASP A 375 12.53 -22.12 -12.55
CA ASP A 375 11.88 -22.98 -13.55
C ASP A 375 10.87 -23.97 -12.95
N MET A 376 10.70 -23.97 -11.62
CA MET A 376 9.72 -24.80 -10.94
C MET A 376 8.28 -24.44 -11.35
N PRO A 377 7.32 -25.38 -11.29
CA PRO A 377 5.99 -25.23 -11.87
C PRO A 377 5.03 -24.36 -11.03
N PHE A 378 5.45 -23.15 -10.65
CA PHE A 378 4.64 -22.20 -9.87
C PHE A 378 3.30 -21.87 -10.53
N GLY A 379 3.25 -21.85 -11.87
CA GLY A 379 2.02 -21.57 -12.61
C GLY A 379 0.90 -22.56 -12.32
N ALA A 380 1.23 -23.85 -12.16
CA ALA A 380 0.25 -24.89 -11.84
C ALA A 380 -0.26 -24.77 -10.39
N VAL A 381 0.60 -24.36 -9.46
CA VAL A 381 0.20 -24.11 -8.05
C VAL A 381 -0.69 -22.87 -7.95
N TRP A 382 -0.36 -21.80 -8.68
CA TRP A 382 -1.23 -20.62 -8.77
C TRP A 382 -2.58 -20.93 -9.44
N GLU A 383 -2.59 -21.76 -10.48
CA GLU A 383 -3.81 -22.16 -11.15
C GLU A 383 -4.75 -22.90 -10.19
N GLU A 384 -4.21 -23.86 -9.43
CA GLU A 384 -4.92 -24.56 -8.38
C GLU A 384 -5.46 -23.60 -7.31
N PHE A 385 -4.65 -22.64 -6.86
CA PHE A 385 -5.08 -21.65 -5.86
C PHE A 385 -6.31 -20.87 -6.32
N SER A 386 -6.29 -20.31 -7.52
CA SER A 386 -7.44 -19.58 -8.07
C SER A 386 -8.66 -20.47 -8.24
N ASN A 387 -8.48 -21.73 -8.64
CA ASN A 387 -9.59 -22.68 -8.77
C ASN A 387 -10.26 -22.94 -7.42
N ARG A 388 -9.47 -23.12 -6.35
CA ARG A 388 -9.98 -23.30 -4.97
C ARG A 388 -10.70 -22.08 -4.43
N GLU A 389 -10.27 -20.88 -4.81
CA GLU A 389 -10.92 -19.63 -4.45
C GLU A 389 -12.04 -19.21 -5.44
N ASN A 390 -12.35 -20.04 -6.44
CA ASN A 390 -13.40 -19.81 -7.44
C ASN A 390 -13.24 -18.50 -8.25
N VAL A 391 -12.01 -18.09 -8.54
CA VAL A 391 -11.71 -16.89 -9.35
C VAL A 391 -11.11 -17.26 -10.71
N PRO A 392 -11.39 -16.48 -11.77
CA PRO A 392 -10.92 -16.81 -13.10
C PRO A 392 -9.40 -16.65 -13.25
N ASN A 393 -8.85 -17.38 -14.22
CA ASN A 393 -7.46 -17.34 -14.62
C ASN A 393 -7.32 -17.24 -16.15
N GLY A 394 -6.12 -16.87 -16.60
CA GLY A 394 -5.75 -16.88 -18.01
C GLY A 394 -6.74 -16.12 -18.90
N GLN A 395 -7.19 -16.75 -19.98
CA GLN A 395 -8.10 -16.13 -20.96
C GLN A 395 -9.47 -15.78 -20.37
N THR A 396 -9.96 -16.53 -19.38
CA THR A 396 -11.25 -16.23 -18.76
C THR A 396 -11.16 -14.92 -17.98
N LEU A 397 -10.09 -14.72 -17.20
CA LEU A 397 -9.87 -13.47 -16.46
C LEU A 397 -9.79 -12.27 -17.41
N ILE A 398 -9.08 -12.40 -18.54
CA ILE A 398 -8.95 -11.34 -19.54
C ILE A 398 -10.34 -10.92 -20.06
N LYS A 399 -11.19 -11.88 -20.43
CA LYS A 399 -12.55 -11.61 -20.93
C LYS A 399 -13.44 -10.94 -19.88
N GLU A 400 -13.32 -11.36 -18.63
CA GLU A 400 -14.10 -10.79 -17.52
C GLU A 400 -13.72 -9.32 -17.28
N LEU A 401 -12.42 -9.00 -17.31
CA LEU A 401 -11.90 -7.64 -17.22
C LEU A 401 -12.35 -6.78 -18.41
N GLU A 402 -12.23 -7.28 -19.64
CA GLU A 402 -12.69 -6.59 -20.86
C GLU A 402 -14.19 -6.29 -20.82
N ARG A 403 -14.99 -7.26 -20.37
CA ARG A 403 -16.44 -7.13 -20.24
C ARG A 403 -16.80 -6.04 -19.22
N TYR A 404 -16.19 -6.06 -18.04
CA TYR A 404 -16.45 -5.04 -17.03
C TYR A 404 -16.01 -3.66 -17.52
N GLN A 405 -14.82 -3.56 -18.11
CA GLN A 405 -14.32 -2.31 -18.66
C GLN A 405 -15.27 -1.73 -19.71
N THR A 406 -15.83 -2.57 -20.59
CA THR A 406 -16.82 -2.14 -21.59
C THR A 406 -18.10 -1.60 -20.93
N SER A 407 -18.51 -2.14 -19.78
CA SER A 407 -19.70 -1.68 -19.06
C SER A 407 -19.52 -0.31 -18.41
N VAL A 408 -18.28 0.07 -18.08
CA VAL A 408 -17.96 1.34 -17.39
C VAL A 408 -17.34 2.39 -18.30
N SER A 409 -16.95 2.04 -19.53
CA SER A 409 -16.23 2.95 -20.45
C SER A 409 -17.03 4.20 -20.85
N GLY A 410 -18.35 4.21 -20.62
CA GLY A 410 -19.22 5.36 -20.86
C GLY A 410 -19.19 6.44 -19.76
N ARG A 411 -18.51 6.22 -18.63
CA ARG A 411 -18.37 7.24 -17.57
C ARG A 411 -17.52 8.40 -18.10
N SER A 412 -18.17 9.54 -18.37
CA SER A 412 -17.51 10.80 -18.76
C SER A 412 -16.67 11.35 -17.61
N ARG A 413 -15.56 12.03 -17.93
CA ARG A 413 -14.73 12.71 -16.94
C ARG A 413 -15.36 14.00 -16.39
N GLU A 414 -16.35 14.57 -17.09
CA GLU A 414 -17.07 15.80 -16.68
C GLU A 414 -17.99 15.59 -15.47
#